data_AF-A0AAU7DLH1-F1
#
_entry.id   AF-A0AAU7DLH1-F1
#
_cell.length_a   1.000
_cell.length_b   1.000
_cell.length_c   1.000
_cell.angle_alpha   90.00
_cell.angle_beta   90.00
_cell.angle_gamma   90.00
#
_symmetry.space_group_name_H-M   'P 1'
#
loop_
_entity.id
_entity.type
_entity.pdbx_description
1 polymer ?
#
loop_
_entity_poly.entity_id
_entity_poly.type
_entity_poly.pdbx_seq_one_letter_code
_entity_poly.pdbx_strand_id
1 'polypeptide(L)'
;MSHEGIRFVSKEDQARHEDAEKPLSRIAVTPDKVRVKITEGTGLEIDWQDGHKSKWNFAWLRDACPCATCIDERKAQGRKAGQPKPKPTALLPMYTAPAKPSSAHGVGRYAIQFNWADGHSGGIYSWDYLRRHCQCQECKFEAAETTGTPN
;
A
#
# COMPACT_ATOMS: atom_id res chain seq x y z
N MET A 1 27.85 -13.08 -29.06
CA MET A 1 27.08 -14.34 -29.15
C MET A 1 26.70 -14.78 -27.75
N SER A 2 25.40 -15.06 -27.53
CA SER A 2 24.83 -15.95 -26.50
C SER A 2 25.15 -15.68 -25.02
N HIS A 3 24.21 -15.52 -24.09
CA HIS A 3 22.75 -15.64 -24.08
C HIS A 3 22.24 -14.70 -22.98
N GLU A 4 21.28 -13.83 -23.28
CA GLU A 4 20.35 -13.37 -22.25
C GLU A 4 19.61 -14.61 -21.73
N GLY A 5 19.94 -14.99 -20.49
CA GLY A 5 19.25 -16.06 -19.80
C GLY A 5 17.79 -15.68 -19.65
N ILE A 6 16.91 -16.39 -20.34
CA ILE A 6 15.46 -16.33 -20.13
C ILE A 6 15.24 -16.68 -18.65
N ARG A 7 14.89 -15.69 -17.83
CA ARG A 7 14.44 -15.92 -16.46
C ARG A 7 13.13 -16.69 -16.55
N PHE A 8 13.19 -17.99 -16.26
CA PHE A 8 12.00 -18.82 -16.08
C PHE A 8 11.30 -18.37 -14.79
N VAL A 9 10.31 -17.49 -14.94
CA VAL A 9 9.35 -17.22 -13.87
C VAL A 9 8.58 -18.51 -13.63
N SER A 10 8.51 -18.98 -12.38
CA SER A 10 7.82 -20.24 -12.08
C SER A 10 6.32 -20.12 -12.42
N LYS A 11 5.64 -21.23 -12.73
CA LYS A 11 4.19 -21.22 -12.96
C LYS A 11 3.40 -20.71 -11.76
N GLU A 12 3.93 -20.93 -10.54
CA GLU A 12 3.36 -20.39 -9.30
C GLU A 12 3.57 -18.89 -9.19
N ASP A 13 4.74 -18.37 -9.57
CA ASP A 13 4.97 -16.92 -9.66
C ASP A 13 4.04 -16.29 -10.70
N GLN A 14 3.89 -16.91 -11.88
CA GLN A 14 2.97 -16.45 -12.93
C GLN A 14 1.52 -16.43 -12.44
N ALA A 15 1.03 -17.50 -11.83
CA ALA A 15 -0.33 -17.54 -11.29
C ALA A 15 -0.57 -16.49 -10.18
N ARG A 16 0.41 -16.28 -9.28
CA ARG A 16 0.34 -15.21 -8.26
C ARG A 16 0.32 -13.81 -8.89
N HIS A 17 1.08 -13.59 -9.96
CA HIS A 17 1.08 -12.33 -10.71
C HIS A 17 -0.28 -12.11 -11.40
N GLU A 18 -0.84 -13.14 -12.03
CA GLU A 18 -2.13 -13.10 -12.72
C GLU A 18 -3.29 -12.83 -11.74
N ASP A 19 -3.28 -13.48 -10.56
CA ASP A 19 -4.29 -13.23 -9.52
C ASP A 19 -4.15 -11.83 -8.92
N ALA A 20 -2.93 -11.34 -8.74
CA ALA A 20 -2.68 -9.98 -8.26
C ALA A 20 -3.07 -8.90 -9.28
N GLU A 21 -3.17 -9.24 -10.58
CA GLU A 21 -3.60 -8.33 -11.65
C GLU A 21 -5.08 -8.48 -12.02
N LYS A 22 -5.80 -9.43 -11.43
CA LYS A 22 -7.23 -9.61 -11.70
C LYS A 22 -7.98 -8.31 -11.40
N PRO A 23 -8.81 -7.81 -12.33
CA PRO A 23 -9.50 -6.54 -12.14
C PRO A 23 -10.55 -6.68 -11.04
N LEU A 24 -10.48 -5.79 -10.05
CA LEU A 24 -11.52 -5.68 -9.03
C LEU A 24 -12.80 -5.13 -9.69
N SER A 25 -13.96 -5.48 -9.13
CA SER A 25 -15.23 -4.93 -9.60
C SER A 25 -15.24 -3.41 -9.41
N ARG A 26 -15.94 -2.68 -10.30
CA ARG A 26 -16.01 -1.22 -10.22
C ARG A 26 -16.56 -0.75 -8.86
N ILE A 27 -17.55 -1.44 -8.33
CA ILE A 27 -18.21 -1.10 -7.06
C ILE A 27 -17.22 -1.29 -5.89
N ALA A 28 -16.34 -2.30 -5.96
CA ALA A 28 -15.33 -2.55 -4.93
C ALA A 28 -14.21 -1.50 -4.87
N VAL A 29 -13.96 -0.77 -5.96
CA VAL A 29 -12.94 0.30 -6.03
C VAL A 29 -13.53 1.70 -6.13
N THR A 30 -14.85 1.84 -5.94
CA THR A 30 -15.51 3.15 -5.93
C THR A 30 -15.82 3.53 -4.48
N PRO A 31 -15.21 4.61 -3.95
CA PRO A 31 -15.52 5.06 -2.60
C PRO A 31 -16.92 5.68 -2.55
N ASP A 32 -17.68 5.35 -1.51
CA ASP A 32 -18.90 6.06 -1.11
C ASP A 32 -18.54 7.26 -0.22
N LYS A 33 -17.68 7.04 0.78
CA LYS A 33 -17.22 8.10 1.71
C LYS A 33 -15.73 7.97 1.97
N VAL A 34 -15.01 9.08 1.83
CA VAL A 34 -13.58 9.18 2.14
C VAL A 34 -13.39 10.13 3.31
N ARG A 35 -12.71 9.67 4.36
CA ARG A 35 -12.39 10.47 5.56
C ARG A 35 -10.90 10.44 5.80
N VAL A 36 -10.27 11.62 5.76
CA VAL A 36 -8.85 11.78 6.06
C VAL A 36 -8.69 12.47 7.40
N LYS A 37 -8.22 11.73 8.41
CA LYS A 37 -8.12 12.18 9.81
C LYS A 37 -6.77 12.82 10.09
N ILE A 38 -6.48 13.93 9.39
CA ILE A 38 -5.19 14.65 9.45
C ILE A 38 -4.97 15.27 10.83
N THR A 39 -6.00 15.91 11.40
CA THR A 39 -5.92 16.57 12.70
C THR A 39 -5.65 15.56 13.81
N GLU A 40 -6.38 14.44 13.83
CA GLU A 40 -6.18 13.36 14.78
C GLU A 40 -4.89 12.57 14.52
N GLY A 41 -4.31 12.68 13.32
CA GLY A 41 -3.12 11.93 12.94
C GLY A 41 -3.35 10.42 12.78
N THR A 42 -4.60 9.98 12.66
CA THR A 42 -4.93 8.55 12.74
C THR A 42 -4.90 7.83 11.39
N GLY A 43 -5.17 8.53 10.29
CA GLY A 43 -5.04 7.97 8.95
C GLY A 43 -6.20 8.23 7.99
N LEU A 44 -6.42 7.27 7.11
CA LEU A 44 -7.44 7.27 6.05
C LEU A 44 -8.48 6.19 6.35
N GLU A 45 -9.76 6.56 6.23
CA GLU A 45 -10.89 5.64 6.29
C GLU A 45 -11.74 5.80 5.01
N ILE A 46 -12.10 4.68 4.40
CA ILE A 46 -12.94 4.63 3.20
C ILE A 46 -14.09 3.65 3.44
N ASP A 47 -15.32 4.12 3.22
CA ASP A 47 -16.47 3.27 2.99
C ASP A 47 -16.64 3.10 1.48
N TRP A 48 -16.75 1.86 1.02
CA TRP A 48 -16.85 1.50 -0.40
C TRP A 48 -18.31 1.26 -0.80
N GLN A 49 -18.62 1.39 -2.10
CA GLN A 49 -19.98 1.14 -2.59
C GLN A 49 -20.41 -0.33 -2.49
N ASP A 50 -19.47 -1.27 -2.34
CA ASP A 50 -19.76 -2.69 -2.11
C ASP A 50 -20.11 -2.99 -0.64
N GLY A 51 -20.16 -1.95 0.20
CA GLY A 51 -20.40 -2.04 1.64
C GLY A 51 -19.15 -2.31 2.48
N HIS A 52 -18.00 -2.58 1.84
CA HIS A 52 -16.76 -2.83 2.55
C HIS A 52 -16.24 -1.55 3.23
N LYS A 53 -15.49 -1.71 4.32
CA LYS A 53 -14.86 -0.61 5.05
C LYS A 53 -13.38 -0.86 5.22
N SER A 54 -12.57 0.10 4.83
CA SER A 54 -11.13 0.00 4.92
C SER A 54 -10.54 1.16 5.71
N LYS A 55 -9.46 0.85 6.44
CA LYS A 55 -8.73 1.83 7.25
C LYS A 55 -7.23 1.60 7.11
N TRP A 56 -6.48 2.69 6.94
CA TRP A 56 -5.02 2.70 6.95
C TRP A 56 -4.52 3.79 7.87
N ASN A 57 -3.50 3.51 8.66
CA ASN A 57 -2.81 4.55 9.41
C ASN A 57 -1.78 5.27 8.53
N PHE A 58 -1.34 6.47 8.93
CA PHE A 58 -0.41 7.26 8.13
C PHE A 58 0.98 6.64 8.01
N ALA A 59 1.46 5.93 9.03
CA ALA A 59 2.74 5.21 8.94
C ALA A 59 2.70 4.17 7.82
N TRP A 60 1.65 3.34 7.81
CA TRP A 60 1.43 2.35 6.77
C TRP A 60 1.31 3.00 5.39
N LEU A 61 0.54 4.08 5.25
CA LEU A 61 0.42 4.79 3.97
C LEU A 61 1.76 5.32 3.47
N ARG A 62 2.59 5.86 4.37
CA ARG A 62 3.92 6.38 4.04
C ARG A 62 4.88 5.27 3.62
N ASP A 63 4.85 4.14 4.31
CA ASP A 63 5.64 2.94 4.00
C ASP A 63 5.13 2.23 2.74
N ALA A 64 3.84 2.38 2.42
CA ALA A 64 3.17 1.89 1.23
C ALA A 64 3.11 2.94 0.10
N CYS A 65 3.93 4.00 0.11
CA CYS A 65 3.90 5.02 -0.93
C CYS A 65 4.05 4.42 -2.35
N PRO A 66 3.11 4.65 -3.28
CA PRO A 66 3.12 4.05 -4.62
C PRO A 66 3.90 4.86 -5.67
N CYS A 67 4.76 5.81 -5.26
CA CYS A 67 5.61 6.51 -6.22
C CYS A 67 6.75 5.60 -6.73
N ALA A 68 7.26 5.87 -7.93
CA ALA A 68 8.30 5.07 -8.58
C ALA A 68 9.51 4.84 -7.65
N THR A 69 10.05 5.91 -7.06
CA THR A 69 11.19 5.84 -6.14
C THR A 69 10.94 4.92 -4.95
N CYS A 70 9.77 5.03 -4.31
CA CYS A 70 9.45 4.18 -3.15
C CYS A 70 9.19 2.73 -3.55
N ILE A 71 8.61 2.48 -4.73
CA ILE A 71 8.39 1.12 -5.25
C ILE A 71 9.74 0.45 -5.51
N ASP A 72 10.65 1.12 -6.21
CA ASP A 72 11.96 0.57 -6.54
C ASP A 72 12.78 0.29 -5.28
N GLU A 73 12.78 1.24 -4.33
CA GLU A 73 13.44 1.06 -3.03
C GLU A 73 12.86 -0.14 -2.25
N ARG A 74 11.53 -0.30 -2.25
CA ARG A 74 10.87 -1.45 -1.59
C ARG A 74 11.26 -2.76 -2.25
N LYS A 75 11.20 -2.83 -3.59
CA LYS A 75 11.56 -4.03 -4.36
C LYS A 75 13.01 -4.44 -4.14
N ALA A 76 13.93 -3.48 -4.18
CA ALA A 76 15.36 -3.73 -3.94
C ALA A 76 15.63 -4.32 -2.55
N GLN A 77 14.81 -3.97 -1.55
CA GLN A 77 14.92 -4.45 -0.18
C GLN A 77 14.01 -5.67 0.12
N GLY A 78 13.30 -6.21 -0.88
CA GLY A 78 12.36 -7.31 -0.70
C GLY A 78 11.18 -7.00 0.23
N ARG A 79 10.85 -5.70 0.42
CA ARG A 79 9.78 -5.26 1.33
C ARG A 79 8.43 -5.23 0.62
N LYS A 80 7.38 -5.66 1.33
CA LYS A 80 5.98 -5.50 0.91
C LYS A 80 5.47 -4.08 1.19
N ALA A 81 4.40 -3.67 0.54
CA ALA A 81 3.76 -2.38 0.79
C ALA A 81 3.33 -2.25 2.27
N GLY A 82 3.71 -1.15 2.90
CA GLY A 82 3.40 -0.87 4.30
C GLY A 82 4.29 -1.60 5.32
N GLN A 83 5.27 -2.39 4.86
CA GLN A 83 6.32 -2.90 5.75
C GLN A 83 7.33 -1.79 6.06
N PRO A 84 7.56 -1.49 7.36
CA PRO A 84 8.48 -0.44 7.75
C PRO A 84 9.91 -0.76 7.34
N LYS A 85 10.72 0.27 7.12
CA LYS A 85 12.15 0.10 6.88
C LYS A 85 12.81 -0.53 8.11
N PRO A 86 13.79 -1.43 7.95
CA PRO A 86 14.54 -1.96 9.07
C PRO A 86 15.24 -0.81 9.79
N LYS A 87 15.03 -0.71 11.11
CA LYS A 87 15.72 0.28 11.92
C LYS A 87 17.17 -0.17 12.11
N PRO A 88 18.16 0.71 11.89
CA PRO A 88 19.54 0.37 12.19
C PRO A 88 19.67 0.04 13.68
N THR A 89 20.39 -1.03 13.99
CA THR A 89 20.74 -1.47 15.34
C THR A 89 21.79 -0.54 15.95
N ALA A 90 21.50 0.76 16.01
CA ALA A 90 22.33 1.71 16.74
C ALA A 90 22.05 1.56 18.24
N LEU A 91 23.09 1.72 19.06
CA LEU A 91 23.02 1.64 20.53
C LEU A 91 22.06 2.68 21.14
N LEU A 92 21.68 3.71 20.37
CA LEU A 92 20.73 4.74 20.77
C LEU A 92 19.60 4.83 19.73
N PRO A 93 18.33 4.78 20.15
CA PRO A 93 17.21 4.97 19.25
C PRO A 93 17.19 6.41 18.75
N MET A 94 17.50 6.61 17.46
CA MET A 94 17.31 7.90 16.82
C MET A 94 15.81 8.20 16.72
N TYR A 95 15.37 9.31 17.31
CA TYR A 95 13.97 9.73 17.22
C TYR A 95 13.59 9.94 15.75
N THR A 96 12.54 9.24 15.32
CA THR A 96 11.96 9.43 13.99
C THR A 96 10.56 9.98 14.19
N ALA A 97 10.30 11.18 13.66
CA ALA A 97 8.98 11.79 13.73
C ALA A 97 7.95 10.87 13.05
N PRO A 98 6.72 10.77 13.60
CA PRO A 98 5.68 9.95 12.99
C PRO A 98 5.32 10.50 11.61
N ALA A 99 5.04 9.60 10.67
CA ALA A 99 4.57 9.99 9.35
C ALA A 99 3.23 10.72 9.48
N LYS A 100 3.20 12.00 9.11
CA LYS A 100 2.00 12.83 9.12
C LYS A 100 1.89 13.65 7.83
N PRO A 101 0.76 13.60 7.13
CA PRO A 101 0.52 14.50 6.01
C PRO A 101 0.18 15.91 6.49
N SER A 102 0.64 16.91 5.74
CA SER A 102 0.22 18.31 5.90
C SER A 102 -1.11 18.57 5.21
N SER A 103 -1.39 17.88 4.11
CA SER A 103 -2.67 17.95 3.40
C SER A 103 -2.92 16.68 2.57
N ALA A 104 -4.17 16.49 2.16
CA ALA A 104 -4.58 15.42 1.26
C ALA A 104 -5.64 15.93 0.29
N HIS A 105 -5.53 15.56 -0.98
CA HIS A 105 -6.45 16.00 -2.02
C HIS A 105 -6.78 14.85 -2.97
N GLY A 106 -8.01 14.84 -3.48
CA GLY A 106 -8.42 13.89 -4.52
C GLY A 106 -7.69 14.17 -5.84
N VAL A 107 -7.29 13.10 -6.54
CA VAL A 107 -6.75 13.18 -7.90
C VAL A 107 -7.81 12.61 -8.84
N GLY A 108 -8.55 13.51 -9.49
CA GLY A 108 -9.72 13.16 -10.29
C GLY A 108 -10.72 12.33 -9.47
N ARG A 109 -11.24 11.26 -10.07
CA ARG A 109 -12.19 10.34 -9.44
C ARG A 109 -11.59 8.99 -9.05
N TYR A 110 -10.27 8.81 -9.20
CA TYR A 110 -9.64 7.49 -9.16
C TYR A 110 -8.58 7.33 -8.06
N ALA A 111 -8.19 8.41 -7.39
CA ALA A 111 -7.11 8.37 -6.41
C ALA A 111 -7.16 9.51 -5.39
N ILE A 112 -6.32 9.37 -4.36
CA ILE A 112 -5.97 10.41 -3.40
C ILE A 112 -4.45 10.62 -3.39
N GLN A 113 -4.02 11.86 -3.21
CA GLN A 113 -2.63 12.24 -3.02
C GLN A 113 -2.45 12.85 -1.64
N PHE A 114 -1.34 12.52 -0.99
CA PHE A 114 -0.93 13.11 0.28
C PHE A 114 0.29 13.99 0.07
N ASN A 115 0.25 15.19 0.63
CA ASN A 115 1.43 16.01 0.82
C ASN A 115 1.94 15.76 2.23
N TRP A 116 3.15 15.23 2.36
CA TRP A 116 3.76 14.82 3.61
C TRP A 116 4.52 15.98 4.26
N ALA A 117 4.52 16.03 5.59
CA ALA A 117 5.28 17.03 6.33
C ALA A 117 6.80 16.89 6.14
N ASP A 118 7.28 15.72 5.70
CA ASP A 118 8.68 15.45 5.35
C ASP A 118 9.04 15.89 3.91
N GLY A 119 8.15 16.62 3.23
CA GLY A 119 8.35 17.16 1.88
C GLY A 119 7.95 16.24 0.73
N HIS A 120 7.49 15.00 1.00
CA HIS A 120 7.10 14.08 -0.07
C HIS A 120 5.68 14.37 -0.58
N SER A 121 5.48 14.33 -1.90
CA SER A 121 4.15 14.49 -2.51
C SER A 121 3.93 13.62 -3.75
N GLY A 122 4.93 12.84 -4.19
CA GLY A 122 4.83 12.05 -5.42
C GLY A 122 3.93 10.80 -5.36
N GLY A 123 3.35 10.49 -4.20
CA GLY A 123 2.52 9.29 -4.00
C GLY A 123 1.06 9.53 -4.39
N ILE A 124 0.61 8.92 -5.49
CA ILE A 124 -0.79 8.89 -5.92
C ILE A 124 -1.38 7.52 -5.56
N TYR A 125 -2.26 7.48 -4.57
CA TYR A 125 -2.88 6.28 -4.05
C TYR A 125 -4.19 6.05 -4.79
N SER A 126 -4.16 5.20 -5.81
CA SER A 126 -5.39 4.82 -6.51
C SER A 126 -6.34 4.05 -5.60
N TRP A 127 -7.63 4.15 -5.88
CA TRP A 127 -8.64 3.40 -5.12
C TRP A 127 -8.44 1.89 -5.25
N ASP A 128 -8.06 1.43 -6.43
CA ASP A 128 -7.66 0.04 -6.68
C ASP A 128 -6.46 -0.36 -5.80
N TYR A 129 -5.40 0.46 -5.77
CA TYR A 129 -4.22 0.19 -4.95
C TYR A 129 -4.57 0.09 -3.47
N LEU A 130 -5.36 1.02 -2.96
CA LEU A 130 -5.81 1.00 -1.57
C LEU A 130 -6.65 -0.25 -1.31
N ARG A 131 -7.61 -0.58 -2.18
CA ARG A 131 -8.48 -1.76 -2.03
C ARG A 131 -7.69 -3.06 -1.99
N ARG A 132 -6.71 -3.25 -2.89
CA ARG A 132 -5.82 -4.43 -2.91
C ARG A 132 -4.96 -4.56 -1.66
N HIS A 133 -4.60 -3.43 -1.04
CA HIS A 133 -3.80 -3.40 0.16
C HIS A 133 -4.62 -3.08 1.41
N CYS A 134 -5.90 -3.47 1.42
CA CYS A 134 -6.79 -3.27 2.55
C CYS A 134 -6.21 -3.92 3.81
N GLN A 135 -6.25 -3.18 4.92
CA GLN A 135 -5.71 -3.63 6.21
C GLN A 135 -6.80 -4.13 7.18
N CYS A 136 -8.04 -4.30 6.71
CA CYS A 136 -9.10 -4.88 7.51
C CYS A 136 -8.82 -6.36 7.80
N GLN A 137 -9.50 -6.87 8.81
CA GLN A 137 -9.31 -8.23 9.29
C GLN A 137 -9.66 -9.27 8.21
N GLU A 138 -10.78 -9.09 7.50
CA GLU A 138 -11.23 -9.97 6.42
C GLU A 138 -10.17 -10.12 5.32
N CYS A 139 -9.71 -9.01 4.73
CA CYS A 139 -8.72 -9.05 3.65
C CYS A 139 -7.33 -9.54 4.12
N LYS A 140 -6.97 -9.30 5.39
CA LYS A 140 -5.72 -9.85 5.96
C LYS A 140 -5.79 -11.36 6.12
N PHE A 141 -6.93 -11.90 6.52
CA PHE A 141 -7.13 -13.34 6.65
C PHE A 141 -7.18 -14.03 5.28
N GLU A 142 -7.91 -13.49 4.31
CA GLU A 142 -7.92 -14.02 2.94
C GLU A 142 -6.51 -14.10 2.33
N ALA A 143 -5.69 -13.06 2.54
CA ALA A 143 -4.30 -13.04 2.09
C ALA A 143 -3.41 -14.07 2.81
N ALA A 144 -3.72 -14.40 4.08
CA ALA A 144 -2.99 -15.42 4.84
C ALA A 144 -3.35 -16.84 4.37
N GLU A 145 -4.64 -17.11 4.13
CA GLU A 145 -5.13 -18.39 3.63
C GLU A 145 -4.58 -18.73 2.24
N THR A 146 -4.49 -17.73 1.35
CA THR A 146 -3.89 -17.90 0.01
C THR A 146 -2.37 -18.04 0.03
N THR A 147 -1.68 -17.61 1.09
CA THR A 147 -0.21 -17.73 1.21
C THR A 147 0.26 -18.93 2.02
N GLY A 148 -0.66 -19.80 2.46
CA GLY A 148 -0.32 -21.11 3.02
C GLY A 148 0.54 -21.07 4.29
N THR A 149 0.47 -20.00 5.07
CA THR A 149 1.15 -19.92 6.37
C THR A 149 0.13 -20.20 7.48
N PRO A 150 0.11 -21.40 8.09
CA PRO A 150 -0.67 -21.61 9.31
C PRO A 150 -0.03 -20.87 10.48
N ASN A 151 -0.89 -20.40 11.40
CA ASN A 151 -0.53 -19.76 12.67
C ASN A 151 0.52 -20.54 13.46
#